data_AF-A0A961LP61-F1
#
_entry.id   AF-A0A961LP61-F1
#
_cell.length_a   1.000
_cell.length_b   1.000
_cell.length_c   1.000
_cell.angle_alpha   90.00
_cell.angle_beta   90.00
_cell.angle_gamma   90.00
#
_symmetry.space_group_name_H-M   'P 1'
#
loop_
_entity.id
_entity.type
_entity.pdbx_description
1 polymer ?
#
loop_
_entity_poly.entity_id
_entity_poly.type
_entity_poly.pdbx_seq_one_letter_code
_entity_poly.pdbx_strand_id
1 'polypeptide(L)'
;METAIVFLIGLYFAVAVYLMLSRAVIRMLLGIVLLGNGVNLLILVAGRLTREVPPLIPEGGTHPGDVFANPLPQALILTAIVISFSFFAF
;
A
#
# COMPACT_ATOMS: atom_id res chain seq x y z
N MET A 1 -1.20 -8.67 -14.38
CA MET A 1 -1.19 -7.42 -13.59
C MET A 1 -0.26 -7.53 -12.40
N GLU A 2 -0.42 -8.56 -11.58
CA GLU A 2 0.36 -8.74 -10.35
C GLU A 2 1.88 -8.74 -10.60
N THR A 3 2.36 -9.43 -11.64
CA THR A 3 3.78 -9.44 -12.01
C THR A 3 4.36 -8.04 -12.25
N ALA A 4 3.63 -7.17 -12.94
CA ALA A 4 4.06 -5.80 -13.19
C ALA A 4 4.12 -4.98 -11.89
N ILE A 5 3.16 -5.19 -10.99
CA ILE A 5 3.13 -4.53 -9.68
C ILE A 5 4.28 -5.03 -8.80
N VAL A 6 4.64 -6.31 -8.86
CA VAL A 6 5.81 -6.85 -8.13
C VAL A 6 7.11 -6.18 -8.58
N PHE A 7 7.31 -6.00 -9.88
CA PHE A 7 8.46 -5.23 -10.38
C PHE A 7 8.44 -3.77 -9.94
N LEU A 8 7.26 -3.13 -9.94
CA LEU A 8 7.09 -1.77 -9.43
C LEU A 8 7.42 -1.67 -7.94
N ILE A 9 6.97 -2.63 -7.13
CA ILE A 9 7.30 -2.71 -5.70
C ILE A 9 8.82 -2.84 -5.54
N GLY A 10 9.48 -3.73 -6.29
CA GLY A 10 10.93 -3.85 -6.27
C GLY A 10 11.64 -2.53 -6.58
N LEU A 11 11.16 -1.79 -7.58
CA LEU A 11 11.68 -0.45 -7.91
C LEU A 11 11.48 0.55 -6.76
N TYR A 12 10.30 0.56 -6.14
CA TYR A 12 10.01 1.41 -4.97
C TYR A 12 10.99 1.12 -3.83
N PHE A 13 11.24 -0.15 -3.52
CA PHE A 13 12.19 -0.54 -2.48
C PHE A 13 13.63 -0.15 -2.84
N ALA A 14 14.06 -0.35 -4.09
CA ALA A 14 15.40 0.02 -4.54
C ALA A 14 15.63 1.54 -4.43
N VAL A 15 14.68 2.35 -4.90
CA VAL A 15 14.76 3.83 -4.83
C VAL A 15 14.69 4.31 -3.38
N ALA A 16 13.79 3.73 -2.58
CA ALA A 16 13.66 4.07 -1.16
C ALA A 16 14.97 3.84 -0.39
N VAL A 17 15.56 2.66 -0.51
CA VAL A 17 16.83 2.31 0.13
C VAL A 17 17.94 3.23 -0.37
N TYR A 18 18.03 3.46 -1.68
CA TYR A 18 19.02 4.37 -2.25
C TYR A 18 18.93 5.79 -1.66
N LEU A 19 17.72 6.33 -1.53
CA LEU A 19 17.48 7.65 -0.95
C LEU A 19 17.75 7.69 0.56
N MET A 20 17.46 6.62 1.29
CA MET A 20 17.75 6.52 2.73
C MET A 20 19.25 6.51 3.04
N LEU A 21 20.09 6.05 2.11
CA LEU A 21 21.55 6.10 2.25
C LEU A 21 22.16 7.49 1.94
N SER A 22 21.34 8.46 1.55
CA SER A 22 21.80 9.83 1.29
C SER A 22 22.22 10.56 2.57
N ARG A 23 23.26 11.40 2.46
CA ARG A 23 23.67 12.32 3.53
C ARG A 23 22.72 13.50 3.73
N ALA A 24 21.92 13.83 2.71
CA ALA A 24 20.92 14.89 2.80
C ALA A 24 19.65 14.37 3.48
N VAL A 25 19.27 15.00 4.60
CA VAL A 25 18.10 14.62 5.43
C VAL A 25 16.81 14.58 4.61
N ILE A 26 16.56 15.57 3.76
CA ILE A 26 15.34 15.60 2.91
C ILE A 26 15.26 14.36 2.01
N ARG A 27 16.39 13.94 1.43
CA ARG A 27 16.42 12.73 0.59
C ARG A 27 16.14 11.48 1.42
N MET A 28 16.68 11.40 2.64
CA MET A 28 16.42 10.29 3.55
C MET A 28 14.93 10.20 3.91
N LEU A 29 14.29 11.34 4.24
CA LEU A 29 12.85 11.39 4.53
C LEU A 29 12.00 10.96 3.34
N LEU A 30 12.32 11.42 2.13
CA LEU A 30 11.66 10.96 0.90
C LEU A 30 11.83 9.45 0.70
N GLY A 31 13.00 8.90 1.01
CA GLY A 31 13.25 7.46 1.00
C GLY A 31 12.32 6.69 1.94
N ILE A 32 12.12 7.19 3.17
CA ILE A 32 11.20 6.56 4.14
C ILE A 32 9.75 6.60 3.64
N VAL A 33 9.31 7.74 3.09
CA VAL A 33 7.96 7.87 2.51
C VAL A 33 7.77 6.90 1.34
N LEU A 34 8.76 6.81 0.44
CA LEU A 34 8.75 5.85 -0.67
C LEU A 34 8.69 4.40 -0.18
N LEU A 35 9.43 4.06 0.87
CA LEU A 35 9.40 2.73 1.47
C LEU A 35 7.99 2.37 1.97
N GLY A 36 7.34 3.29 2.71
CA GLY A 36 5.98 3.09 3.21
C GLY A 36 4.98 2.84 2.08
N ASN A 37 5.08 3.59 0.98
CA ASN A 37 4.26 3.37 -0.21
C ASN A 37 4.53 2.01 -0.86
N GLY A 38 5.79 1.57 -0.94
CA GLY A 38 6.15 0.25 -1.43
C GLY A 38 5.57 -0.88 -0.58
N VAL A 39 5.60 -0.74 0.75
CA VAL A 39 4.97 -1.69 1.68
C VAL A 39 3.46 -1.74 1.52
N ASN A 40 2.80 -0.59 1.35
CA ASN A 40 1.35 -0.55 1.11
C ASN A 40 0.96 -1.30 -0.17
N LEU A 41 1.74 -1.13 -1.25
CA LEU A 41 1.55 -1.88 -2.50
C LEU A 41 1.79 -3.39 -2.30
N LEU A 42 2.79 -3.76 -1.50
CA LEU A 42 3.06 -5.16 -1.17
C LEU A 42 1.89 -5.82 -0.43
N ILE A 43 1.32 -5.13 0.58
CA ILE A 43 0.14 -5.59 1.32
C ILE A 43 -1.05 -5.74 0.38
N LEU A 44 -1.24 -4.80 -0.54
CA LEU A 44 -2.32 -4.85 -1.52
C LEU A 44 -2.21 -6.09 -2.42
N VAL A 45 -1.02 -6.39 -2.94
CA VAL A 45 -0.78 -7.57 -3.79
C VAL A 45 -0.91 -8.87 -3.00
N ALA A 46 -0.45 -8.92 -1.75
CA ALA A 46 -0.61 -10.09 -0.87
C ALA A 46 -2.09 -10.43 -0.62
N GLY A 47 -2.97 -9.43 -0.71
CA GLY A 47 -4.42 -9.56 -0.60
C GLY A 47 -5.14 -10.23 -1.77
N ARG A 48 -4.43 -10.54 -2.85
CA ARG A 48 -4.94 -10.85 -4.21
C ARG A 48 -5.69 -9.68 -4.84
N LEU A 49 -5.31 -9.32 -6.06
CA LEU A 49 -5.96 -8.24 -6.79
C LEU A 49 -7.27 -8.74 -7.42
N THR A 50 -8.38 -8.63 -6.70
CA THR A 50 -9.72 -8.78 -7.27
C THR A 50 -10.10 -7.46 -7.96
N ARG A 51 -10.36 -7.52 -9.27
CA ARG A 51 -10.84 -6.37 -10.04
C ARG A 51 -12.34 -6.18 -9.82
N GLU A 52 -12.75 -4.91 -9.85
CA GLU A 52 -14.13 -4.48 -10.12
C GLU A 52 -15.19 -4.80 -9.07
N VAL A 53 -14.84 -5.31 -7.87
CA VAL A 53 -15.82 -5.39 -6.77
C VAL A 53 -15.29 -4.77 -5.48
N PRO A 54 -15.81 -3.61 -5.04
CA PRO A 54 -15.44 -3.04 -3.75
C PRO A 54 -15.88 -3.97 -2.61
N PRO A 55 -15.18 -3.97 -1.46
CA PRO A 55 -15.55 -4.77 -0.29
C PRO A 55 -16.69 -4.10 0.49
N LEU A 56 -17.79 -3.81 -0.18
CA LEU A 56 -18.95 -3.12 0.39
C LEU A 56 -20.18 -4.00 0.24
N ILE A 57 -21.01 -4.01 1.28
CA ILE A 57 -22.31 -4.69 1.23
C ILE A 57 -23.26 -3.77 0.44
N PRO A 58 -23.94 -4.27 -0.60
CA PRO A 58 -24.92 -3.49 -1.35
C PRO A 58 -26.05 -2.99 -0.43
N GLU A 59 -26.64 -1.83 -0.76
CA GLU A 59 -27.76 -1.28 0.00
C GLU A 59 -28.93 -2.28 0.05
N GLY A 60 -29.37 -2.65 1.27
CA GLY A 60 -30.42 -3.64 1.51
C GLY A 60 -29.95 -5.11 1.53
N GLY A 61 -28.67 -5.38 1.32
CA GLY A 61 -28.08 -6.71 1.46
C GLY A 61 -27.64 -7.03 2.89
N THR A 62 -27.67 -8.30 3.28
CA THR A 62 -27.10 -8.79 4.55
C THR A 62 -25.72 -9.42 4.39
N HIS A 63 -25.31 -9.69 3.15
CA HIS A 63 -24.06 -10.35 2.80
C HIS A 63 -23.39 -9.62 1.62
N PRO A 64 -22.05 -9.60 1.56
CA PRO A 64 -21.34 -9.21 0.35
C PRO A 64 -21.71 -10.16 -0.79
N GLY A 65 -21.83 -9.64 -2.02
CA GLY A 65 -22.15 -10.46 -3.20
C GLY A 65 -21.14 -11.58 -3.44
N ASP A 66 -21.44 -12.50 -4.36
CA ASP A 66 -20.63 -13.72 -4.59
C ASP A 66 -19.15 -13.47 -4.92
N VAL A 67 -18.82 -12.27 -5.42
CA VAL A 67 -17.45 -11.81 -5.66
C VAL A 67 -17.28 -10.49 -4.94
N PHE A 68 -16.29 -10.36 -4.06
CA PHE A 68 -15.91 -9.10 -3.40
C PHE A 68 -14.40 -9.03 -3.18
N ALA A 69 -13.82 -7.82 -3.15
CA ALA A 69 -12.41 -7.65 -2.81
C ALA A 69 -12.14 -8.01 -1.34
N ASN A 70 -10.91 -8.43 -1.03
CA ASN A 70 -10.52 -8.72 0.34
C ASN A 70 -10.51 -7.42 1.17
N PRO A 71 -11.30 -7.30 2.26
CA PRO A 71 -11.34 -6.09 3.09
C PRO A 71 -10.11 -5.95 3.99
N LEU A 72 -9.43 -7.04 4.33
CA LEU A 72 -8.33 -7.02 5.31
C LEU A 72 -7.14 -6.17 4.85
N PRO A 73 -6.57 -6.34 3.63
CA PRO A 73 -5.49 -5.49 3.15
C PRO A 73 -5.87 -4.01 3.12
N GLN A 74 -7.13 -3.69 2.81
CA GLN A 74 -7.59 -2.30 2.69
C GLN A 74 -7.62 -1.61 4.05
N ALA A 75 -8.14 -2.30 5.08
CA ALA A 75 -8.12 -1.79 6.45
C ALA A 75 -6.67 -1.59 6.96
N LEU A 76 -5.79 -2.57 6.72
CA LEU A 76 -4.38 -2.49 7.13
C LEU A 76 -3.64 -1.32 6.47
N ILE A 77 -3.86 -1.10 5.16
CA ILE A 77 -3.25 0.00 4.42
C ILE A 77 -3.75 1.35 4.95
N LEU A 78 -5.04 1.48 5.26
CA LEU A 78 -5.58 2.73 5.82
C LEU A 78 -4.91 3.08 7.15
N THR A 79 -4.72 2.10 8.04
CA THR A 79 -3.98 2.30 9.29
C THR A 79 -2.52 2.67 9.04
N ALA A 80 -1.85 1.97 8.11
CA ALA A 80 -0.46 2.26 7.76
C ALA A 80 -0.26 3.67 7.19
N ILE A 81 -1.21 4.17 6.39
CA ILE A 81 -1.20 5.53 5.84
C ILE A 81 -1.23 6.57 6.95
N VAL A 82 -2.12 6.43 7.93
CA VAL A 82 -2.24 7.39 9.05
C VAL A 82 -0.95 7.40 9.88
N ILE A 83 -0.40 6.23 10.21
CA ILE A 83 0.88 6.12 10.95
C ILE A 83 2.03 6.78 10.17
N SER A 84 2.13 6.50 8.87
CA SER A 84 3.18 7.05 8.01
C SER A 84 3.08 8.57 7.89
N PHE A 85 1.86 9.10 7.79
CA PHE A 85 1.62 10.53 7.76
C PHE A 85 2.02 11.21 9.08
N SER A 86 1.59 10.65 10.22
CA SER A 86 1.96 11.17 11.54
C SER A 86 3.48 11.16 11.75
N PHE A 87 4.16 10.10 11.33
CA PHE A 87 5.61 10.01 11.39
C PHE A 87 6.30 11.04 10.49
N PHE A 88 5.76 11.33 9.30
CA PHE A 88 6.35 12.29 8.37
C PHE A 88 6.14 13.75 8.80
N ALA A 89 5.05 14.04 9.50
CA ALA A 89 4.71 15.40 9.94
C ALA A 89 5.53 15.89 11.16
N PHE A 90 6.12 14.96 11.92
CA PHE A 90 6.90 15.24 13.13
C PHE A 90 8.41 15.12 12.87
#